data_AF-A0A6P5XD63-F1
#
_entry.id   AF-A0A6P5XD63-F1
#
_cell.length_a   1.000
_cell.length_b   1.000
_cell.length_c   1.000
_cell.angle_alpha   90.00
_cell.angle_beta   90.00
_cell.angle_gamma   90.00
#
_symmetry.space_group_name_H-M   'P 1'
#
loop_
_entity.id
_entity.type
_entity.pdbx_description
1 polymer ?
#
loop_
_entity_poly.entity_id
_entity_poly.type
_entity_poly.pdbx_seq_one_letter_code
_entity_poly.pdbx_strand_id
1 'polypeptide(L)'
;MYLVESKGGAIACMLLALFFLGTWPAIITLLERRGRLPQHTYLDYTMTNLLAAVIIALTFGQIGDSTVERPNFFAQLSQDNWPSILFAMAGGVVLSLGNLSTQYAWAFVGLSVVQVISSSMTVVIGTTLNYFLDDRINRAEILFPGVGCFLLAVCLASAVHSSNSADNKAKLSSWSNDNETGREAALSAVSEEAIPSKVTKDLENGNVPVRKAKAGTATFLIELEERRSIKVFGKSTFIGLSLTFFAGVCFSLFSPAINLATNDQWHTLKEGVPNSGSTQIIL
;
A
#
# COMPACT_ATOMS: atom_id res chain seq x y z
N MET A 1 -19.29 -19.40 5.15
CA MET A 1 -19.05 -18.00 4.74
C MET A 1 -20.34 -17.21 4.94
N TYR A 2 -20.31 -16.15 5.75
CA TYR A 2 -21.47 -15.29 6.01
C TYR A 2 -21.67 -14.34 4.82
N LEU A 3 -22.78 -14.46 4.12
CA LEU A 3 -23.13 -13.58 3.01
C LEU A 3 -24.06 -12.47 3.53
N VAL A 4 -23.75 -11.21 3.23
CA VAL A 4 -24.62 -10.10 3.60
C VAL A 4 -25.79 -10.05 2.62
N GLU A 5 -26.96 -10.49 3.06
CA GLU A 5 -28.16 -10.55 2.20
C GLU A 5 -28.84 -9.19 2.01
N SER A 6 -28.59 -8.22 2.90
CA SER A 6 -29.23 -6.91 2.84
C SER A 6 -28.44 -5.91 2.00
N LYS A 7 -29.12 -5.21 1.08
CA LYS A 7 -28.52 -4.15 0.25
C LYS A 7 -27.93 -3.02 1.12
N GLY A 8 -28.63 -2.62 2.17
CA GLY A 8 -28.16 -1.59 3.11
C GLY A 8 -26.90 -2.01 3.87
N GLY A 9 -26.85 -3.25 4.34
CA GLY A 9 -25.66 -3.81 4.99
C GLY A 9 -24.46 -3.88 4.06
N ALA A 10 -24.66 -4.30 2.81
CA ALA A 10 -23.58 -4.35 1.80
C ALA A 10 -22.99 -2.96 1.53
N ILE A 11 -23.83 -1.94 1.35
CA ILE A 11 -23.37 -0.56 1.14
C ILE A 11 -22.61 -0.05 2.37
N ALA A 12 -23.12 -0.28 3.58
CA ALA A 12 -22.45 0.12 4.82
C ALA A 12 -21.08 -0.56 4.97
N CYS A 13 -20.99 -1.86 4.70
CA CYS A 13 -19.73 -2.60 4.69
C CYS A 13 -18.75 -2.05 3.64
N MET A 14 -19.23 -1.70 2.44
CA MET A 14 -18.39 -1.10 1.39
C MET A 14 -17.80 0.24 1.84
N LEU A 15 -18.62 1.14 2.40
CA LEU A 15 -18.15 2.43 2.90
C LEU A 15 -17.13 2.28 4.03
N LEU A 16 -17.39 1.35 4.95
CA LEU A 16 -16.49 1.04 6.05
C LEU A 16 -15.16 0.45 5.54
N ALA A 17 -15.20 -0.44 4.56
CA ALA A 17 -14.00 -0.97 3.90
C ALA A 17 -13.19 0.12 3.21
N LEU A 18 -13.85 1.03 2.46
CA LEU A 18 -13.20 2.16 1.80
C LEU A 18 -12.54 3.11 2.81
N PHE A 19 -13.19 3.36 3.94
CA PHE A 19 -12.63 4.17 5.03
C PHE A 19 -11.35 3.55 5.59
N PHE A 20 -11.36 2.25 5.89
CA PHE A 20 -10.17 1.55 6.39
C PHE A 20 -9.05 1.44 5.34
N LEU A 21 -9.39 1.13 4.09
CA LEU A 21 -8.45 1.06 2.97
C LEU A 21 -7.73 2.39 2.72
N GLY A 22 -8.44 3.52 2.80
CA GLY A 22 -7.84 4.84 2.64
C GLY A 22 -7.03 5.31 3.86
N THR A 23 -7.45 4.92 5.06
CA THR A 23 -6.82 5.37 6.31
C THR A 23 -5.51 4.61 6.61
N TRP A 24 -5.45 3.32 6.26
CA TRP A 24 -4.29 2.46 6.55
C TRP A 24 -2.96 3.00 6.00
N PRO A 25 -2.85 3.38 4.70
CA PRO A 25 -1.62 3.96 4.16
C PRO A 25 -1.21 5.28 4.82
N ALA A 26 -2.19 6.12 5.19
CA ALA A 26 -1.94 7.38 5.87
C ALA A 26 -1.35 7.19 7.27
N ILE A 27 -1.85 6.20 8.03
CA ILE A 27 -1.32 5.88 9.36
C ILE A 27 0.11 5.34 9.28
N ILE A 28 0.38 4.40 8.37
CA ILE A 28 1.73 3.81 8.25
C ILE A 28 2.76 4.86 7.84
N THR A 29 2.41 5.73 6.89
CA THR A 29 3.30 6.82 6.47
C THR A 29 3.51 7.85 7.59
N LEU A 30 2.53 8.07 8.46
CA LEU A 30 2.72 8.91 9.65
C LEU A 30 3.71 8.27 10.64
N LEU A 31 3.67 6.94 10.84
CA LEU A 31 4.59 6.21 11.71
C LEU A 31 6.03 6.29 11.22
N GLU A 32 6.23 6.12 9.90
CA GLU A 32 7.53 6.34 9.25
C GLU A 32 8.04 7.76 9.51
N ARG A 33 7.16 8.75 9.37
CA ARG A 33 7.50 10.16 9.63
C ARG A 33 7.86 10.49 11.07
N ARG A 34 7.43 9.65 12.02
CA ARG A 34 7.76 9.76 13.45
C ARG A 34 9.05 9.03 13.83
N GLY A 35 9.71 8.36 12.88
CA GLY A 35 10.99 7.70 13.14
C GLY A 35 10.90 6.19 13.33
N ARG A 36 9.71 5.58 13.23
CA ARG A 36 9.58 4.13 13.24
C ARG A 36 9.98 3.55 11.89
N LEU A 37 10.85 2.53 11.89
CA LEU A 37 11.28 1.87 10.65
C LEU A 37 10.11 1.09 10.01
N PRO A 38 9.93 1.15 8.68
CA PRO A 38 8.85 0.43 7.99
C PRO A 38 8.83 -1.08 8.27
N GLN A 39 9.99 -1.71 8.45
CA GLN A 39 10.09 -3.14 8.76
C GLN A 39 9.33 -3.54 10.04
N HIS A 40 9.42 -2.73 11.10
CA HIS A 40 8.74 -3.03 12.36
C HIS A 40 7.25 -2.80 12.23
N THR A 41 6.83 -1.78 11.48
CA THR A 41 5.41 -1.55 11.19
C THR A 41 4.83 -2.68 10.34
N TYR A 42 5.59 -3.18 9.36
CA TYR A 42 5.14 -4.28 8.52
C TYR A 42 5.08 -5.62 9.26
N LEU A 43 6.01 -5.87 10.18
CA LEU A 43 5.98 -7.07 11.02
C LEU A 43 4.72 -7.08 11.89
N ASP A 44 4.42 -5.96 12.57
CA ASP A 44 3.20 -5.82 13.39
C ASP A 44 1.94 -6.00 12.53
N TYR A 45 1.92 -5.39 11.33
CA TYR A 45 0.84 -5.53 10.36
C TYR A 45 0.63 -7.01 9.96
N THR A 46 1.70 -7.71 9.62
CA THR A 46 1.63 -9.11 9.17
C THR A 46 1.19 -10.04 10.30
N MET A 47 1.70 -9.83 11.53
CA MET A 47 1.28 -10.60 12.70
C MET A 47 -0.20 -10.35 13.05
N THR A 48 -0.65 -9.11 12.97
CA THR A 48 -2.05 -8.76 13.22
C THR A 48 -2.96 -9.38 12.15
N ASN A 49 -2.56 -9.35 10.87
CA ASN A 49 -3.30 -9.98 9.79
C ASN A 49 -3.33 -11.50 9.93
N LEU A 50 -2.24 -12.14 10.33
CA LEU A 50 -2.20 -13.58 10.57
C LEU A 50 -3.16 -13.95 11.71
N LEU A 51 -3.11 -13.21 12.82
CA LEU A 51 -4.01 -13.44 13.95
C LEU A 51 -5.47 -13.23 13.56
N ALA A 52 -5.77 -12.15 12.84
CA ALA A 52 -7.12 -11.87 12.34
C ALA A 52 -7.60 -12.97 11.37
N ALA A 53 -6.74 -13.43 10.46
CA ALA A 53 -7.05 -14.53 9.54
C ALA A 53 -7.36 -15.83 10.29
N VAL A 54 -6.58 -16.18 11.31
CA VAL A 54 -6.84 -17.36 12.16
C VAL A 54 -8.16 -17.22 12.91
N ILE A 55 -8.43 -16.06 13.52
CA ILE A 55 -9.70 -15.81 14.22
C ILE A 55 -10.87 -15.91 13.26
N ILE A 56 -10.79 -15.29 12.07
CA ILE A 56 -11.84 -15.33 11.04
C ILE A 56 -12.05 -16.75 10.54
N ALA A 57 -10.98 -17.51 10.28
CA ALA A 57 -11.07 -18.90 9.83
C ALA A 57 -11.73 -19.81 10.88
N LEU A 58 -11.37 -19.66 12.16
CA LEU A 58 -11.94 -20.46 13.24
C LEU A 58 -13.36 -20.05 13.63
N THR A 59 -13.75 -18.79 13.36
CA THR A 59 -15.11 -18.29 13.63
C THR A 59 -15.99 -18.46 12.39
N PHE A 60 -15.84 -17.61 11.39
CA PHE A 60 -16.66 -17.60 10.17
C PHE A 60 -16.46 -18.82 9.27
N GLY A 61 -15.33 -19.52 9.38
CA GLY A 61 -15.10 -20.79 8.68
C GLY A 61 -15.75 -22.00 9.36
N GLN A 62 -16.19 -21.86 10.62
CA GLN A 62 -16.92 -22.91 11.36
C GLN A 62 -18.41 -22.60 11.50
N ILE A 63 -18.83 -21.35 11.24
CA ILE A 63 -20.24 -20.95 11.27
C ILE A 63 -20.98 -21.50 10.04
N GLY A 64 -21.94 -22.38 10.29
CA GLY A 64 -22.83 -23.01 9.29
C GLY A 64 -22.83 -24.54 9.35
N ASP A 65 -23.86 -25.15 8.78
CA ASP A 65 -23.95 -26.61 8.67
C ASP A 65 -22.91 -27.11 7.64
N SER A 66 -22.10 -28.09 8.04
CA SER A 66 -21.16 -28.76 7.14
C SER A 66 -21.95 -29.60 6.12
N THR A 67 -22.10 -29.08 4.92
CA THR A 67 -22.68 -29.80 3.78
C THR A 67 -21.58 -30.18 2.80
N VAL A 68 -21.83 -31.19 1.95
CA VAL A 68 -20.85 -31.65 0.94
C VAL A 68 -20.48 -30.53 -0.04
N GLU A 69 -21.40 -29.61 -0.32
CA GLU A 69 -21.19 -28.44 -1.19
C GLU A 69 -20.56 -27.23 -0.48
N ARG A 70 -20.64 -27.17 0.86
CA ARG A 70 -20.06 -26.10 1.70
C ARG A 70 -19.40 -26.71 2.94
N PRO A 71 -18.25 -27.37 2.77
CA PRO A 71 -17.51 -27.93 3.89
C PRO A 71 -17.03 -26.82 4.84
N ASN A 72 -17.08 -27.07 6.15
CA ASN A 72 -16.50 -26.17 7.15
C ASN A 72 -14.96 -26.17 7.04
N PHE A 73 -14.30 -25.18 7.65
CA PHE A 73 -12.85 -24.94 7.47
C PHE A 73 -11.98 -26.17 7.79
N PHE A 74 -12.30 -26.95 8.83
CA PHE A 74 -11.54 -28.18 9.13
C PHE A 74 -11.77 -29.29 8.10
N ALA A 75 -12.99 -29.40 7.56
CA ALA A 75 -13.27 -30.34 6.49
C ALA A 75 -12.51 -29.97 5.21
N GLN A 76 -12.48 -28.68 4.85
CA GLN A 76 -11.67 -28.18 3.71
C GLN A 76 -10.17 -28.45 3.89
N LEU A 77 -9.63 -28.23 5.10
CA LEU A 77 -8.22 -28.51 5.40
C LEU A 77 -7.85 -29.99 5.25
N SER A 78 -8.81 -30.89 5.47
CA SER A 78 -8.58 -32.34 5.36
C SER A 78 -8.66 -32.87 3.92
N GLN A 79 -9.08 -32.05 2.96
CA GLN A 79 -9.19 -32.41 1.54
C GLN A 79 -7.83 -32.35 0.83
N ASP A 80 -7.67 -33.15 -0.23
CA ASP A 80 -6.44 -33.22 -1.04
C ASP A 80 -6.37 -32.07 -2.06
N ASN A 81 -6.22 -30.84 -1.56
CA ASN A 81 -6.31 -29.59 -2.34
C ASN A 81 -4.96 -28.89 -2.47
N TRP A 82 -3.86 -29.66 -2.43
CA TRP A 82 -2.49 -29.12 -2.41
C TRP A 82 -2.16 -28.12 -3.52
N PRO A 83 -2.57 -28.32 -4.79
CA PRO A 83 -2.34 -27.33 -5.85
C PRO A 83 -2.97 -25.96 -5.53
N SER A 84 -4.23 -25.94 -5.11
CA SER A 84 -4.92 -24.71 -4.69
C SER A 84 -4.26 -24.05 -3.49
N ILE A 85 -3.82 -24.83 -2.50
CA ILE A 85 -3.08 -24.32 -1.33
C ILE A 85 -1.77 -23.67 -1.77
N LEU A 86 -1.02 -24.29 -2.68
CA LEU A 86 0.24 -23.75 -3.18
C LEU A 86 0.04 -22.46 -3.96
N PHE A 87 -0.99 -22.36 -4.81
CA PHE A 87 -1.32 -21.11 -5.50
C PHE A 87 -1.74 -20.00 -4.53
N ALA A 88 -2.56 -20.33 -3.52
CA ALA A 88 -2.94 -19.37 -2.47
C ALA A 88 -1.72 -18.89 -1.66
N MET A 89 -0.81 -19.80 -1.29
CA MET A 89 0.44 -19.47 -0.61
C MET A 89 1.35 -18.59 -1.49
N ALA A 90 1.52 -18.93 -2.76
CA ALA A 90 2.30 -18.14 -3.71
C ALA A 90 1.71 -16.73 -3.86
N GLY A 91 0.38 -16.62 -4.03
CA GLY A 91 -0.32 -15.34 -4.05
C GLY A 91 -0.08 -14.52 -2.76
N GLY A 92 -0.16 -15.18 -1.59
CA GLY A 92 0.12 -14.55 -0.29
C GLY A 92 1.56 -14.04 -0.14
N VAL A 93 2.56 -14.79 -0.62
CA VAL A 93 3.97 -14.36 -0.65
C VAL A 93 4.15 -13.15 -1.55
N VAL A 94 3.59 -13.18 -2.77
CA VAL A 94 3.68 -12.06 -3.72
C VAL A 94 2.98 -10.82 -3.16
N LEU A 95 1.79 -10.96 -2.59
CA LEU A 95 1.07 -9.87 -1.91
C LEU A 95 1.92 -9.27 -0.77
N SER A 96 2.58 -10.13 0.00
CA SER A 96 3.44 -9.70 1.10
C SER A 96 4.65 -8.90 0.63
N LEU A 97 5.32 -9.36 -0.43
CA LEU A 97 6.43 -8.64 -1.05
C LEU A 97 5.97 -7.28 -1.62
N GLY A 98 4.79 -7.23 -2.23
CA GLY A 98 4.19 -5.99 -2.72
C GLY A 98 3.88 -5.00 -1.59
N ASN A 99 3.31 -5.46 -0.48
CA ASN A 99 3.00 -4.63 0.68
C ASN A 99 4.25 -4.07 1.36
N LEU A 100 5.28 -4.91 1.53
CA LEU A 100 6.56 -4.47 2.09
C LEU A 100 7.21 -3.42 1.18
N SER A 101 7.31 -3.71 -0.13
CA SER A 101 7.89 -2.78 -1.10
C SER A 101 7.15 -1.44 -1.12
N THR A 102 5.82 -1.47 -1.06
CA THR A 102 4.96 -0.28 -1.03
C THR A 102 5.26 0.63 0.16
N GLN A 103 5.48 0.06 1.36
CA GLN A 103 5.80 0.87 2.53
C GLN A 103 7.14 1.60 2.41
N TYR A 104 8.15 0.94 1.85
CA TYR A 104 9.41 1.60 1.54
C TYR A 104 9.24 2.64 0.43
N ALA A 105 8.49 2.32 -0.62
CA ALA A 105 8.21 3.26 -1.71
C ALA A 105 7.52 4.54 -1.21
N TRP A 106 6.56 4.43 -0.28
CA TRP A 106 5.89 5.59 0.32
C TRP A 106 6.86 6.54 1.00
N ALA A 107 7.91 6.02 1.65
CA ALA A 107 8.94 6.85 2.26
C ALA A 107 9.73 7.65 1.21
N PHE A 108 10.04 7.04 0.06
CA PHE A 108 10.88 7.65 -0.98
C PHE A 108 10.16 8.62 -1.91
N VAL A 109 9.01 8.21 -2.47
CA VAL A 109 8.32 8.98 -3.53
C VAL A 109 6.93 9.46 -3.11
N GLY A 110 6.50 9.12 -1.90
CA GLY A 110 5.27 9.62 -1.29
C GLY A 110 4.01 8.85 -1.67
N LEU A 111 2.98 8.99 -0.84
CA LEU A 111 1.73 8.23 -0.95
C LEU A 111 1.02 8.38 -2.30
N SER A 112 0.97 9.61 -2.83
CA SER A 112 0.28 9.94 -4.07
C SER A 112 0.86 9.22 -5.30
N VAL A 113 2.19 9.21 -5.45
CA VAL A 113 2.84 8.56 -6.61
C VAL A 113 2.68 7.05 -6.55
N VAL A 114 3.00 6.47 -5.38
CA VAL A 114 2.96 5.01 -5.20
C VAL A 114 1.56 4.48 -5.46
N GLN A 115 0.54 5.09 -4.85
CA GLN A 115 -0.82 4.59 -4.98
C GLN A 115 -1.30 4.64 -6.44
N VAL A 116 -1.00 5.72 -7.16
CA VAL A 116 -1.42 5.89 -8.55
C VAL A 116 -0.73 4.86 -9.46
N ILE A 117 0.60 4.75 -9.40
CA ILE A 117 1.36 3.83 -10.26
C ILE A 117 1.02 2.37 -9.94
N SER A 118 1.04 1.98 -8.66
CA SER A 118 0.75 0.61 -8.27
C SER A 118 -0.68 0.21 -8.63
N SER A 119 -1.67 1.08 -8.39
CA SER A 119 -3.07 0.77 -8.75
C SER A 119 -3.25 0.67 -10.26
N SER A 120 -2.57 1.50 -11.05
CA SER A 120 -2.60 1.41 -12.52
C SER A 120 -2.09 0.07 -13.02
N MET A 121 -0.97 -0.38 -12.45
CA MET A 121 -0.39 -1.66 -12.82
C MET A 121 -1.32 -2.81 -12.44
N THR A 122 -1.87 -2.79 -11.22
CA THR A 122 -2.83 -3.78 -10.75
C THR A 122 -4.07 -3.84 -11.62
N VAL A 123 -4.64 -2.69 -11.99
CA VAL A 123 -5.83 -2.64 -12.84
C VAL A 123 -5.49 -3.16 -14.23
N VAL A 124 -4.47 -2.64 -14.91
CA VAL A 124 -4.17 -3.03 -16.29
C VAL A 124 -3.75 -4.50 -16.39
N ILE A 125 -2.75 -4.92 -15.62
CA ILE A 125 -2.22 -6.28 -15.71
C ILE A 125 -3.21 -7.27 -15.06
N GLY A 126 -3.72 -6.97 -13.87
CA GLY A 126 -4.59 -7.88 -13.12
C GLY A 126 -5.91 -8.13 -13.84
N THR A 127 -6.58 -7.09 -14.36
CA THR A 127 -7.82 -7.28 -15.12
C THR A 127 -7.56 -8.02 -16.43
N THR A 128 -6.46 -7.76 -17.11
CA THR A 128 -6.10 -8.46 -18.35
C THR A 128 -5.85 -9.94 -18.09
N LEU A 129 -5.05 -10.29 -17.08
CA LEU A 129 -4.76 -11.68 -16.73
C LEU A 129 -6.03 -12.41 -16.29
N ASN A 130 -6.83 -11.82 -15.39
CA ASN A 130 -8.09 -12.41 -14.96
C ASN A 130 -9.08 -12.59 -16.12
N TYR A 131 -9.15 -11.64 -17.05
CA TYR A 131 -10.02 -11.74 -18.22
C TYR A 131 -9.71 -12.97 -19.09
N PHE A 132 -8.43 -13.30 -19.26
CA PHE A 132 -8.02 -14.48 -20.00
C PHE A 132 -8.13 -15.78 -19.18
N LEU A 133 -7.88 -15.70 -17.88
CA LEU A 133 -8.04 -16.84 -16.96
C LEU A 133 -9.51 -17.27 -16.86
N ASP A 134 -10.44 -16.31 -16.75
CA ASP A 134 -11.88 -16.56 -16.67
C ASP A 134 -12.55 -16.86 -18.02
N ASP A 135 -11.85 -17.43 -19.00
CA ASP A 135 -12.39 -17.75 -20.33
C ASP A 135 -13.17 -16.60 -21.00
N ARG A 136 -12.83 -15.34 -20.68
CA ARG A 136 -13.50 -14.14 -21.19
C ARG A 136 -14.98 -14.04 -20.83
N ILE A 137 -15.40 -14.58 -19.69
CA ILE A 137 -16.78 -14.47 -19.17
C ILE A 137 -17.21 -13.00 -19.03
N ASN A 138 -16.28 -12.11 -18.67
CA ASN A 138 -16.55 -10.68 -18.53
C ASN A 138 -16.81 -10.01 -19.88
N ARG A 139 -17.71 -9.01 -19.91
CA ARG A 139 -17.95 -8.24 -21.14
C ARG A 139 -16.80 -7.28 -21.41
N ALA A 140 -15.97 -7.59 -22.39
CA ALA A 140 -14.84 -6.76 -22.83
C ALA A 140 -15.26 -5.31 -23.12
N GLU A 141 -16.47 -5.13 -23.68
CA GLU A 141 -17.08 -3.84 -24.00
C GLU A 141 -17.28 -2.91 -22.79
N ILE A 142 -17.32 -3.45 -21.57
CA ILE A 142 -17.48 -2.66 -20.34
C ILE A 142 -16.16 -2.62 -19.57
N LEU A 143 -15.44 -3.74 -19.52
CA LEU A 143 -14.19 -3.88 -18.77
C LEU A 143 -13.10 -2.95 -19.30
N PHE A 144 -12.80 -2.99 -20.60
CA PHE A 144 -11.68 -2.24 -21.16
C PHE A 144 -11.93 -0.72 -21.22
N PRO A 145 -13.15 -0.22 -21.51
CA PRO A 145 -13.43 1.21 -21.34
C PRO A 145 -13.31 1.69 -19.89
N GLY A 146 -13.69 0.84 -18.92
CA GLY A 146 -13.45 1.11 -17.49
C GLY A 146 -11.96 1.27 -17.17
N VAL A 147 -11.12 0.35 -17.68
CA VAL A 147 -9.65 0.46 -17.57
C VAL A 147 -9.13 1.73 -18.26
N GLY A 148 -9.66 2.09 -19.44
CA GLY A 148 -9.32 3.33 -20.13
C GLY A 148 -9.67 4.59 -19.32
N CYS A 149 -10.85 4.63 -18.71
CA CYS A 149 -11.26 5.71 -17.80
C CYS A 149 -10.32 5.82 -16.59
N PHE A 150 -9.93 4.67 -16.02
CA PHE A 150 -8.96 4.61 -14.94
C PHE A 150 -7.60 5.21 -15.35
N LEU A 151 -7.10 4.88 -16.55
CA LEU A 151 -5.86 5.44 -17.08
C LEU A 151 -5.92 6.96 -17.27
N LEU A 152 -7.06 7.52 -17.69
CA LEU A 152 -7.24 8.97 -17.76
C LEU A 152 -7.13 9.63 -16.38
N ALA A 153 -7.75 9.03 -15.35
CA ALA A 153 -7.65 9.51 -13.97
C ALA A 153 -6.19 9.50 -13.47
N VAL A 154 -5.42 8.48 -13.86
CA VAL A 154 -3.99 8.34 -13.56
C VAL A 154 -3.16 9.44 -14.22
N CYS A 155 -3.45 9.77 -15.49
CA CYS A 155 -2.80 10.89 -16.17
C CYS A 155 -3.05 12.23 -15.45
N LEU A 156 -4.29 12.49 -15.04
CA LEU A 156 -4.65 13.68 -14.27
C LEU A 156 -3.93 13.72 -12.91
N ALA A 157 -3.91 12.60 -12.18
CA ALA A 157 -3.22 12.50 -10.90
C ALA A 157 -1.70 12.74 -11.03
N SER A 158 -1.09 12.24 -12.10
CA SER A 158 0.33 12.44 -12.41
C SER A 158 0.65 13.90 -12.72
N ALA A 159 -0.22 14.58 -13.47
CA ALA A 159 -0.07 16.01 -13.78
C ALA A 159 -0.14 16.87 -12.50
N VAL A 160 -1.11 16.61 -11.62
CA VAL A 160 -1.23 17.29 -10.32
C VAL A 160 0.02 17.06 -9.47
N HIS A 161 0.54 15.83 -9.44
CA HIS A 161 1.74 15.51 -8.67
C HIS A 161 2.99 16.24 -9.21
N SER A 162 3.18 16.26 -10.53
CA SER A 162 4.28 16.98 -11.18
C SER A 162 4.23 18.47 -10.82
N SER A 163 3.05 19.10 -10.90
CA SER A 163 2.86 20.50 -10.50
C SER A 163 3.23 20.75 -9.03
N ASN A 164 2.83 19.86 -8.12
CA ASN A 164 3.13 19.99 -6.69
C ASN A 164 4.62 19.78 -6.38
N SER A 165 5.29 18.91 -7.14
CA SER A 165 6.74 18.69 -7.00
C SER A 165 7.57 19.91 -7.43
N ALA A 166 7.14 20.61 -8.48
CA ALA A 166 7.79 21.83 -8.96
C ALA A 166 7.66 22.97 -7.93
N ASP A 167 6.49 23.14 -7.34
CA ASP A 167 6.24 24.13 -6.27
C ASP A 167 7.12 23.86 -5.03
N ASN A 168 7.22 22.60 -4.59
CA ASN A 168 8.09 22.23 -3.47
C ASN A 168 9.57 22.53 -3.76
N LYS A 169 10.04 22.27 -4.99
CA LYS A 169 11.42 22.57 -5.39
C LYS A 169 11.68 24.08 -5.37
N ALA A 170 10.75 24.88 -5.90
CA ALA A 170 10.86 26.34 -5.90
C ALA A 170 10.97 26.93 -4.49
N LYS A 171 10.15 26.43 -3.54
CA LYS A 171 10.19 26.83 -2.12
C LYS A 171 11.49 26.48 -1.42
N LEU A 172 12.09 25.33 -1.76
CA LEU A 172 13.38 24.92 -1.21
C LEU A 172 14.53 25.76 -1.77
N SER A 173 14.51 26.07 -3.07
CA SER A 173 15.51 26.95 -3.68
C SER A 173 15.43 28.38 -3.17
N SER A 174 14.22 28.93 -2.98
CA SER A 174 14.07 30.28 -2.43
C SER A 174 14.62 30.36 -1.00
N TRP A 175 14.31 29.36 -0.17
CA TRP A 175 14.83 29.30 1.20
C TRP A 175 16.36 29.14 1.25
N SER A 176 16.95 28.37 0.35
CA SER A 176 18.41 28.26 0.23
C SER A 176 19.03 29.60 -0.13
N ASN A 177 18.45 30.32 -1.10
CA ASN A 177 18.93 31.62 -1.53
C ASN A 177 18.77 32.69 -0.44
N ASP A 178 17.66 32.67 0.32
CA ASP A 178 17.42 33.59 1.43
C ASP A 178 18.42 33.35 2.58
N ASN A 179 18.81 32.09 2.82
CA ASN A 179 19.85 31.77 3.79
C ASN A 179 21.26 32.06 3.28
N GLU A 180 21.56 31.90 1.99
CA GLU A 180 22.85 32.29 1.41
C GLU A 180 23.02 33.81 1.42
N THR A 181 21.99 34.58 1.05
CA THR A 181 22.00 36.05 1.16
C THR A 181 22.04 36.52 2.62
N GLY A 182 21.34 35.83 3.54
CA GLY A 182 21.48 36.05 4.98
C GLY A 182 22.86 35.70 5.53
N ARG A 183 23.54 34.71 4.93
CA ARG A 183 24.89 34.27 5.31
C ARG A 183 25.99 35.14 4.68
N GLU A 184 25.78 35.72 3.50
CA GLU A 184 26.65 36.77 2.92
C GLU A 184 26.51 38.10 3.67
N ALA A 185 25.29 38.47 4.09
CA ALA A 185 25.06 39.61 4.98
C ALA A 185 25.63 39.38 6.40
N ALA A 186 25.59 38.13 6.89
CA ALA A 186 26.25 37.77 8.14
C ALA A 186 27.78 37.69 8.00
N LEU A 187 28.33 37.18 6.89
CA LEU A 187 29.79 37.12 6.65
C LEU A 187 30.43 38.50 6.48
N SER A 188 29.64 39.51 6.11
CA SER A 188 30.06 40.92 6.15
C SER A 188 29.91 41.57 7.54
N ALA A 189 29.28 40.87 8.49
CA ALA A 189 29.12 41.28 9.89
C ALA A 189 29.95 40.43 10.89
N VAL A 190 30.46 39.25 10.51
CA VAL A 190 31.30 38.38 11.35
C VAL A 190 32.79 38.66 11.09
N SER A 191 33.25 39.86 11.48
CA SER A 191 34.65 40.06 11.87
C SER A 191 34.88 39.95 13.38
N GLU A 192 33.84 39.65 14.17
CA GLU A 192 33.98 39.51 15.62
C GLU A 192 33.02 38.43 16.16
N GLU A 193 33.59 37.57 17.01
CA GLU A 193 32.93 36.66 17.97
C GLU A 193 32.49 35.24 17.54
N ALA A 194 33.46 34.33 17.68
CA ALA A 194 33.46 33.08 18.48
C ALA A 194 32.25 32.11 18.54
N ILE A 195 32.57 30.84 18.23
CA ILE A 195 31.80 29.57 18.36
C ILE A 195 31.54 29.20 19.85
N PRO A 196 30.34 28.69 20.24
CA PRO A 196 30.17 27.28 20.66
C PRO A 196 28.72 26.75 20.45
N SER A 197 28.29 25.49 20.64
CA SER A 197 28.84 24.13 20.68
C SER A 197 27.63 23.18 20.79
N LYS A 198 27.61 22.09 20.00
CA LYS A 198 27.07 20.74 20.30
C LYS A 198 25.79 20.62 21.17
N VAL A 199 24.64 20.33 20.56
CA VAL A 199 23.39 19.92 21.25
C VAL A 199 23.27 18.40 21.30
N THR A 200 23.18 17.86 22.51
CA THR A 200 22.94 16.45 22.83
C THR A 200 21.45 16.12 22.66
N LYS A 201 21.17 14.96 22.03
CA LYS A 201 19.83 14.42 21.78
C LYS A 201 19.22 13.80 23.05
N ASP A 202 17.98 14.18 23.35
CA ASP A 202 17.06 13.38 24.17
C ASP A 202 15.74 13.24 23.41
N LEU A 203 15.29 12.00 23.17
CA LEU A 203 14.18 11.65 22.27
C LEU A 203 12.85 11.38 23.00
N GLU A 204 12.77 11.60 24.30
CA GLU A 204 11.62 11.14 25.11
C GLU A 204 10.95 12.22 25.99
N ASN A 205 11.32 13.50 25.88
CA ASN A 205 10.64 14.56 26.65
C ASN A 205 9.72 15.43 25.78
N GLY A 206 8.41 15.21 25.92
CA GLY A 206 7.34 15.92 25.20
C GLY A 206 6.98 17.28 25.78
N ASN A 207 7.95 18.13 26.13
CA ASN A 207 7.64 19.45 26.69
C ASN A 207 8.59 20.59 26.26
N VAL A 208 8.72 20.78 24.95
CA VAL A 208 9.21 22.05 24.37
C VAL A 208 8.07 22.65 23.54
N PRO A 209 7.69 23.92 23.73
CA PRO A 209 6.74 24.59 22.85
C PRO A 209 7.47 24.91 21.54
N VAL A 210 7.78 23.88 20.75
CA VAL A 210 8.25 24.07 19.39
C VAL A 210 7.05 24.65 18.65
N ARG A 211 7.13 25.93 18.26
CA ARG A 211 6.24 26.49 17.23
C ARG A 211 6.29 25.52 16.06
N LYS A 212 5.29 24.63 15.93
CA LYS A 212 5.25 23.63 14.86
C LYS A 212 5.38 24.39 13.56
N ALA A 213 6.46 24.13 12.82
CA ALA A 213 6.66 24.75 11.53
C ALA A 213 5.42 24.51 10.67
N LYS A 214 4.92 25.55 10.00
CA LYS A 214 3.70 25.45 9.19
C LYS A 214 3.94 24.40 8.10
N ALA A 215 2.99 23.47 7.96
CA ALA A 215 3.05 22.45 6.91
C ALA A 215 3.21 23.13 5.54
N GLY A 216 4.19 22.67 4.77
CA GLY A 216 4.53 23.25 3.46
C GLY A 216 5.65 24.29 3.45
N THR A 217 6.24 24.64 4.61
CA THR A 217 7.45 25.49 4.70
C THR A 217 8.73 24.64 4.65
N ALA A 218 9.85 25.21 4.17
CA ALA A 218 11.15 24.55 4.14
C ALA A 218 11.61 24.06 5.54
N THR A 219 11.38 24.86 6.58
CA THR A 219 11.68 24.49 7.97
C THR A 219 10.91 23.24 8.44
N PHE A 220 9.65 23.10 8.01
CA PHE A 220 8.85 21.90 8.27
C PHE A 220 9.43 20.68 7.56
N LEU A 221 9.90 20.84 6.32
CA LEU A 221 10.51 19.74 5.56
C LEU A 221 11.83 19.25 6.18
N ILE A 222 12.65 20.18 6.71
CA ILE A 222 13.90 19.86 7.40
C ILE A 222 13.62 19.15 8.74
N GLU A 223 12.70 19.69 9.55
CA GLU A 223 12.30 19.07 10.82
C GLU A 223 11.69 17.68 10.59
N LEU A 224 10.89 17.53 9.53
CA LEU A 224 10.34 16.24 9.13
C LEU A 224 11.46 15.28 8.75
N GLU A 225 12.40 15.69 7.89
CA GLU A 225 13.55 14.86 7.48
C GLU A 225 14.35 14.36 8.69
N GLU A 226 14.57 15.19 9.71
CA GLU A 226 15.28 14.79 10.93
C GLU A 226 14.55 13.68 11.70
N ARG A 227 13.21 13.77 11.77
CA ARG A 227 12.36 12.82 12.49
C ARG A 227 12.10 11.52 11.75
N ARG A 228 12.09 11.52 10.40
CA ARG A 228 11.82 10.32 9.59
C ARG A 228 12.82 9.20 9.84
N SER A 229 12.32 7.97 9.77
CA SER A 229 13.16 6.76 9.88
C SER A 229 13.99 6.52 8.62
N ILE A 230 13.48 6.90 7.45
CA ILE A 230 14.22 6.86 6.20
C ILE A 230 14.60 8.28 5.80
N LYS A 231 15.92 8.54 5.69
CA LYS A 231 16.42 9.78 5.11
C LYS A 231 16.23 9.75 3.60
N VAL A 232 15.51 10.74 3.08
CA VAL A 232 15.09 10.85 1.68
C VAL A 232 15.89 11.95 0.96
N PHE A 233 16.37 12.97 1.68
CA PHE A 233 17.21 14.01 1.09
C PHE A 233 18.51 13.42 0.56
N GLY A 234 18.81 13.72 -0.72
CA GLY A 234 20.00 13.22 -1.41
C GLY A 234 19.90 11.77 -1.91
N LYS A 235 18.80 11.05 -1.66
CA LYS A 235 18.59 9.72 -2.26
C LYS A 235 17.88 9.79 -3.60
N SER A 236 18.21 8.84 -4.48
CA SER A 236 17.67 8.78 -5.83
C SER A 236 16.19 8.40 -5.83
N THR A 237 15.34 9.28 -6.36
CA THR A 237 13.91 9.04 -6.68
C THR A 237 13.71 7.74 -7.48
N PHE A 238 14.72 7.33 -8.25
CA PHE A 238 14.72 6.09 -9.03
C PHE A 238 14.51 4.83 -8.17
N ILE A 239 15.07 4.79 -6.95
CA ILE A 239 14.91 3.65 -6.05
C ILE A 239 13.45 3.53 -5.62
N GLY A 240 12.84 4.62 -5.17
CA GLY A 240 11.43 4.62 -4.77
C GLY A 240 10.49 4.30 -5.93
N LEU A 241 10.80 4.79 -7.14
CA LEU A 241 10.05 4.46 -8.34
C LEU A 241 10.18 2.97 -8.71
N SER A 242 11.39 2.40 -8.61
CA SER A 242 11.63 0.98 -8.86
C SER A 242 10.87 0.08 -7.88
N LEU A 243 10.87 0.42 -6.59
CA LEU A 243 10.07 -0.28 -5.58
C LEU A 243 8.57 -0.16 -5.85
N THR A 244 8.12 0.99 -6.36
CA THR A 244 6.72 1.21 -6.74
C THR A 244 6.32 0.30 -7.89
N PHE A 245 7.12 0.23 -8.96
CA PHE A 245 6.87 -0.66 -10.09
C PHE A 245 6.86 -2.13 -9.66
N PHE A 246 7.84 -2.54 -8.85
CA PHE A 246 7.89 -3.89 -8.29
C PHE A 246 6.64 -4.22 -7.49
N ALA A 247 6.20 -3.30 -6.62
CA ALA A 247 4.97 -3.48 -5.83
C ALA A 247 3.72 -3.61 -6.71
N GLY A 248 3.60 -2.76 -7.74
CA GLY A 248 2.49 -2.83 -8.70
C GLY A 248 2.44 -4.17 -9.44
N VAL A 249 3.59 -4.71 -9.86
CA VAL A 249 3.66 -6.05 -10.46
C VAL A 249 3.21 -7.12 -9.46
N CYS A 250 3.72 -7.09 -8.22
CA CYS A 250 3.29 -8.03 -7.19
C CYS A 250 1.76 -7.99 -6.97
N PHE A 251 1.18 -6.80 -6.80
CA PHE A 251 -0.26 -6.67 -6.60
C PHE A 251 -1.08 -7.13 -7.81
N SER A 252 -0.57 -6.93 -9.03
CA SER A 252 -1.24 -7.38 -10.25
C SER A 252 -1.32 -8.91 -10.38
N LEU A 253 -0.37 -9.64 -9.77
CA LEU A 253 -0.31 -11.10 -9.82
C LEU A 253 -1.11 -11.77 -8.70
N PHE A 254 -1.42 -11.04 -7.62
CA PHE A 254 -2.15 -11.59 -6.48
C PHE A 254 -3.55 -12.09 -6.88
N SER A 255 -4.35 -11.27 -7.56
CA SER A 255 -5.72 -11.65 -7.93
C SER A 255 -5.76 -12.84 -8.91
N PRO A 256 -4.94 -12.88 -9.99
CA PRO A 256 -4.78 -14.06 -10.83
C PRO A 256 -4.39 -15.34 -10.07
N ALA A 257 -3.46 -15.23 -9.11
CA ALA A 257 -3.05 -16.39 -8.30
C ALA A 257 -4.19 -16.93 -7.43
N ILE A 258 -5.02 -16.05 -6.86
CA ILE A 258 -6.20 -16.46 -6.09
C ILE A 258 -7.26 -17.05 -7.02
N ASN A 259 -7.52 -16.43 -8.17
CA ASN A 259 -8.45 -16.95 -9.17
C ASN A 259 -8.12 -18.40 -9.54
N LEU A 260 -6.84 -18.65 -9.83
CA LEU A 260 -6.34 -19.98 -10.13
C LEU A 260 -6.47 -20.95 -8.95
N ALA A 261 -6.22 -20.48 -7.72
CA ALA A 261 -6.38 -21.29 -6.52
C ALA A 261 -7.85 -21.71 -6.28
N THR A 262 -8.82 -20.86 -6.61
CA THR A 262 -10.24 -21.07 -6.31
C THR A 262 -11.01 -21.77 -7.43
N ASN A 263 -10.68 -21.47 -8.68
CA ASN A 263 -11.45 -21.92 -9.85
C ASN A 263 -10.82 -23.11 -10.57
N ASP A 264 -9.62 -23.55 -10.17
CA ASP A 264 -8.86 -24.66 -10.77
C ASP A 264 -8.91 -24.68 -12.31
N GLN A 265 -8.70 -23.52 -12.92
CA GLN A 265 -8.79 -23.33 -14.38
C GLN A 265 -7.73 -24.12 -15.16
N TRP A 266 -6.72 -24.65 -14.48
CA TRP A 266 -5.69 -25.51 -15.07
C TRP A 266 -5.95 -27.01 -14.84
N HIS A 267 -7.11 -27.38 -14.28
CA HIS A 267 -7.48 -28.77 -13.99
C HIS A 267 -6.40 -29.51 -13.19
N THR A 268 -5.85 -28.84 -12.18
CA THR A 268 -4.76 -29.35 -11.35
C THR A 268 -5.27 -30.21 -10.19
N LEU A 269 -6.56 -30.14 -9.86
CA LEU A 269 -7.19 -30.98 -8.85
C LEU A 269 -7.61 -32.34 -9.42
N LYS A 270 -7.63 -33.36 -8.55
CA LYS A 270 -8.12 -34.71 -8.89
C LYS A 270 -9.64 -34.71 -9.08
N GLU A 271 -10.15 -35.55 -9.99
CA GLU A 271 -11.58 -35.72 -10.24
C GLU A 271 -12.34 -36.05 -8.93
N GLY A 272 -13.35 -35.24 -8.59
CA GLY A 272 -14.22 -35.43 -7.42
C GLY A 272 -13.94 -34.50 -6.23
N VAL A 273 -12.90 -33.67 -6.27
CA VAL A 273 -12.72 -32.57 -5.28
C VAL A 273 -13.64 -31.40 -5.68
N PRO A 274 -14.59 -30.98 -4.82
CA PRO A 274 -15.42 -29.83 -5.14
C PRO A 274 -14.55 -28.57 -5.23
N ASN A 275 -14.69 -27.82 -6.32
CA ASN A 275 -14.06 -26.52 -6.46
C ASN A 275 -14.45 -25.66 -5.25
N SER A 276 -13.46 -25.12 -4.55
CA SER A 276 -13.71 -24.32 -3.35
C SER A 276 -14.48 -23.02 -3.63
N GLY A 277 -14.68 -22.68 -4.91
CA GLY A 277 -15.41 -21.51 -5.41
C GLY A 277 -16.71 -21.85 -6.14
N SER A 278 -17.73 -22.40 -5.47
CA SER A 278 -19.13 -22.25 -5.97
C SER A 278 -19.71 -20.86 -5.70
N THR A 279 -18.87 -19.92 -5.25
CA THR A 279 -19.20 -18.50 -5.11
C THR A 279 -18.14 -17.71 -5.85
N GLN A 280 -18.50 -17.17 -7.02
CA GLN A 280 -17.70 -16.17 -7.72
C GLN A 280 -17.37 -15.06 -6.71
N ILE A 281 -16.12 -15.00 -6.27
CA ILE A 281 -15.60 -13.85 -5.55
C ILE A 281 -15.51 -12.76 -6.61
N ILE A 282 -16.59 -11.98 -6.73
CA ILE A 282 -16.56 -10.71 -7.43
C ILE A 282 -15.64 -9.81 -6.58
N LEU A 283 -14.38 -9.72 -7.00
CA LEU A 283 -13.44 -8.69 -6.60
C LEU A 283 -13.72 -7.40 -7.38
#